data_AF-A0A661QYV4-F1
#
_entry.id   AF-A0A661QYV4-F1
#
_cell.length_a   1.000
_cell.length_b   1.000
_cell.length_c   1.000
_cell.angle_alpha   90.00
_cell.angle_beta   90.00
_cell.angle_gamma   90.00
#
_symmetry.space_group_name_H-M   'P 1'
#
loop_
_entity.id
_entity.type
_entity.pdbx_description
1 polymer ?
#
loop_
_entity_poly.entity_id
_entity_poly.type
_entity_poly.pdbx_seq_one_letter_code
_entity_poly.pdbx_strand_id
1 'polypeptide(L)'
;MVMSTQSVSGLASGLDWRSIIDDLMKIEHRPVDLVENQKSDYEKKLSEWQSFNSKLLSLKSASESLKDPEDFNLYTTSMQSTGDTSASSLLSATASSTASPGTYTIQISSIATAQKLSSSSFASLDNALGASYEGDILINGVAIHVAATDTLTSVRDKINAANAGTHPTGVTASILAYGTNDFRLILTSDETGAEGIGLQNASSEDIIQAFGWKDTSENIKNPITNGVQSDSFSSSTQDIKSLLGLSSTQTGTIQILDGDGVYQDVTIDLSTDSLEDIKTKINNAPIAGVSASVVTADDGDNTRYILQIDGSQGFNDSSNILETLGILQ
;
A
#
# COMPACT_ATOMS: atom_id res chain seq x y z
N MET A 1 -21.07 -78.05 80.02
CA MET A 1 -19.60 -77.86 80.16
C MET A 1 -18.98 -78.79 79.15
N VAL A 2 -18.19 -78.39 78.18
CA VAL A 2 -17.11 -77.39 78.13
C VAL A 2 -17.01 -77.04 76.62
N MET A 3 -17.15 -75.78 76.17
CA MET A 3 -16.09 -74.76 76.07
C MET A 3 -14.75 -75.30 75.54
N SER A 4 -14.05 -74.44 74.81
CA SER A 4 -12.66 -74.61 74.34
C SER A 4 -12.47 -75.59 73.17
N THR A 5 -11.71 -75.27 72.14
CA THR A 5 -10.80 -74.15 71.90
C THR A 5 -10.46 -74.15 70.41
N GLN A 6 -10.18 -72.95 69.89
CA GLN A 6 -9.66 -72.69 68.56
C GLN A 6 -8.53 -73.65 68.17
N SER A 7 -8.64 -74.24 66.97
CA SER A 7 -7.46 -74.64 66.20
C SER A 7 -7.72 -74.38 64.73
N VAL A 8 -7.25 -73.23 64.25
CA VAL A 8 -7.03 -72.96 62.83
C VAL A 8 -6.03 -73.99 62.33
N SER A 9 -6.51 -75.01 61.62
CA SER A 9 -5.67 -75.97 60.89
C SER A 9 -5.61 -75.56 59.43
N GLY A 10 -4.99 -74.40 59.19
CA GLY A 10 -4.59 -74.01 57.85
C GLY A 10 -3.52 -74.96 57.33
N LEU A 11 -3.64 -75.32 56.04
CA LEU A 11 -2.69 -76.08 55.20
C LEU A 11 -2.93 -77.59 55.00
N ALA A 12 -3.77 -78.29 55.79
CA ALA A 12 -3.97 -79.75 55.64
C ALA A 12 -5.43 -80.24 55.51
N SER A 13 -6.43 -79.39 55.72
CA SER A 13 -7.81 -79.71 55.32
C SER A 13 -7.92 -79.47 53.81
N GLY A 14 -8.50 -80.37 53.03
CA GLY A 14 -8.75 -80.18 51.59
C GLY A 14 -9.72 -79.02 51.26
N LEU A 15 -9.86 -78.05 52.18
CA LEU A 15 -10.50 -76.77 52.00
C LEU A 15 -9.57 -75.87 51.20
N ASP A 16 -9.96 -75.61 49.96
CA ASP A 16 -9.35 -74.60 49.10
C ASP A 16 -9.71 -73.20 49.61
N TRP A 17 -9.01 -72.78 50.67
CA TRP A 17 -9.18 -71.47 51.29
C TRP A 17 -8.84 -70.34 50.30
N ARG A 18 -8.01 -70.61 49.27
CA ARG A 18 -7.76 -69.65 48.20
C ARG A 18 -9.01 -69.44 47.38
N SER A 19 -9.71 -70.52 46.99
CA SER A 19 -11.00 -70.41 46.29
C SER A 19 -12.06 -69.67 47.14
N ILE A 20 -12.12 -69.90 48.45
CA ILE A 20 -13.08 -69.21 49.33
C ILE A 20 -12.73 -67.71 49.48
N ILE A 21 -11.45 -67.37 49.63
CA ILE A 21 -11.01 -65.97 49.65
C ILE A 21 -11.25 -65.30 48.30
N ASP A 22 -10.98 -65.98 47.19
CA ASP A 22 -11.26 -65.47 45.85
C ASP A 22 -12.76 -65.24 45.65
N ASP A 23 -13.62 -66.14 46.15
CA ASP A 23 -15.08 -65.98 46.08
C ASP A 23 -15.61 -64.86 46.99
N LEU A 24 -15.01 -64.66 48.17
CA LEU A 24 -15.31 -63.51 49.04
C LEU A 24 -14.82 -62.19 48.43
N MET A 25 -13.63 -62.17 47.82
CA MET A 25 -13.12 -61.02 47.09
C MET A 25 -14.00 -60.69 45.88
N LYS A 26 -14.50 -61.68 45.14
CA LYS A 26 -15.49 -61.45 44.06
C LYS A 26 -16.78 -60.82 44.58
N ILE A 27 -17.26 -61.24 45.75
CA ILE A 27 -18.46 -60.64 46.37
C ILE A 27 -18.18 -59.19 46.79
N GLU A 28 -17.03 -58.94 47.41
CA GLU A 28 -16.60 -57.60 47.84
C GLU A 28 -16.31 -56.68 46.64
N HIS A 29 -15.94 -57.22 45.47
CA HIS A 29 -15.71 -56.48 44.23
C HIS A 29 -16.99 -56.16 43.44
N ARG A 30 -18.14 -56.75 43.77
CA ARG A 30 -19.43 -56.44 43.11
C ARG A 30 -19.77 -54.94 43.02
N PRO A 31 -19.53 -54.10 44.05
CA PRO A 31 -19.76 -52.66 43.95
C PRO A 31 -18.85 -52.00 42.91
N VAL A 32 -17.61 -52.46 42.79
CA VAL A 32 -16.65 -51.99 41.79
C VAL A 32 -17.13 -52.39 40.39
N ASP A 33 -17.57 -53.63 40.20
CA ASP A 33 -18.13 -54.08 38.92
C ASP A 33 -19.38 -53.27 38.53
N LEU A 34 -20.23 -52.91 39.49
CA LEU A 34 -21.40 -52.05 39.25
C LEU A 34 -20.98 -50.64 38.80
N VAL A 35 -19.98 -50.05 39.45
CA VAL A 35 -19.46 -48.72 39.09
C VAL A 35 -18.73 -48.75 37.74
N GLU A 36 -17.95 -49.79 37.44
CA GLU A 36 -17.26 -49.93 36.15
C GLU A 36 -18.27 -50.14 35.00
N ASN A 37 -19.35 -50.90 35.23
CA ASN A 37 -20.45 -51.02 34.28
C ASN A 37 -21.16 -49.66 34.06
N GLN A 38 -21.43 -48.90 35.14
CA GLN A 38 -22.00 -47.55 35.03
C GLN A 38 -21.08 -46.61 34.24
N LYS A 39 -19.77 -46.65 34.51
CA LYS A 39 -18.76 -45.88 33.79
C LYS A 39 -18.76 -46.24 32.30
N SER A 40 -18.75 -47.53 31.95
CA SER A 40 -18.84 -47.98 30.55
C SER A 40 -20.11 -47.47 29.86
N ASP A 41 -21.25 -47.47 30.56
CA ASP A 41 -22.50 -46.93 30.02
C ASP A 41 -22.45 -45.40 29.85
N TYR A 42 -21.82 -44.67 30.77
CA TYR A 42 -21.62 -43.22 30.64
C TYR A 42 -20.63 -42.87 29.52
N GLU A 43 -19.56 -43.63 29.34
CA GLU A 43 -18.60 -43.45 28.24
C GLU A 43 -19.26 -43.68 26.87
N LYS A 44 -20.11 -44.71 26.73
CA LYS A 44 -20.91 -44.93 25.52
C LYS A 44 -21.85 -43.74 25.26
N LYS A 45 -22.58 -43.28 26.29
CA LYS A 45 -23.45 -42.10 26.19
C LYS A 45 -22.67 -40.85 25.77
N LEU A 46 -21.49 -40.62 26.35
CA LEU A 46 -20.63 -39.48 26.01
C LEU A 46 -20.18 -39.56 24.54
N SER A 47 -19.76 -40.74 24.07
CA SER A 47 -19.37 -40.95 22.68
C SER A 47 -20.53 -40.66 21.71
N GLU A 48 -21.75 -41.12 22.02
CA GLU A 48 -22.94 -40.81 21.23
C GLU A 48 -23.26 -39.31 21.22
N TRP A 49 -23.15 -38.63 22.37
CA TRP A 49 -23.33 -37.17 22.46
C TRP A 49 -22.27 -36.39 21.67
N GLN A 50 -21.01 -36.83 21.68
CA GLN A 50 -19.94 -36.22 20.89
C GLN A 50 -20.17 -36.41 19.38
N SER A 51 -20.62 -37.61 18.98
CA SER A 51 -21.01 -37.90 17.59
C SER A 51 -22.18 -37.01 17.15
N PHE A 52 -23.21 -36.90 17.99
CA PHE A 52 -24.36 -36.02 17.73
C PHE A 52 -23.94 -34.55 17.61
N ASN A 53 -23.13 -34.06 18.54
CA ASN A 53 -22.61 -32.68 18.50
C ASN A 53 -21.81 -32.41 17.22
N SER A 54 -20.97 -33.36 16.80
CA SER A 54 -20.21 -33.24 15.55
C SER A 54 -21.12 -33.15 14.33
N LYS A 55 -22.16 -34.00 14.26
CA LYS A 55 -23.15 -33.96 13.18
C LYS A 55 -23.95 -32.66 13.17
N LEU A 56 -24.34 -32.17 14.34
CA LEU A 56 -25.06 -30.91 14.46
C LEU A 56 -24.19 -29.71 14.05
N LEU A 57 -22.90 -29.73 14.42
CA LEU A 57 -21.94 -28.72 13.98
C LEU A 57 -21.77 -28.75 12.46
N SER A 58 -21.65 -29.92 11.84
CA SER A 58 -21.60 -30.04 10.37
C SER A 58 -22.85 -29.49 9.69
N LEU A 59 -24.04 -29.77 10.25
CA LEU A 59 -25.29 -29.22 9.73
C LEU A 59 -25.36 -27.70 9.88
N LYS A 60 -24.93 -27.16 11.03
CA LYS A 60 -24.85 -25.73 11.27
C LYS A 60 -23.94 -25.06 10.25
N SER A 61 -22.73 -25.59 10.05
CA SER A 61 -21.78 -25.05 9.07
C SER A 61 -22.34 -25.08 7.64
N ALA A 62 -22.98 -26.18 7.24
CA ALA A 62 -23.62 -26.28 5.92
C ALA A 62 -24.77 -25.26 5.75
N SER A 63 -25.55 -25.01 6.81
CA SER A 63 -26.61 -24.00 6.79
C SER A 63 -26.06 -22.57 6.79
N GLU A 64 -24.94 -22.32 7.46
CA GLU A 64 -24.27 -21.02 7.45
C GLU A 64 -23.74 -20.70 6.05
N SER A 65 -23.13 -21.65 5.36
CA SER A 65 -22.68 -21.51 3.97
C SER A 65 -23.80 -21.33 2.94
N LEU A 66 -25.06 -21.51 3.32
CA LEU A 66 -26.22 -21.38 2.42
C LEU A 66 -27.10 -20.17 2.76
N LYS A 67 -26.72 -19.42 3.79
CA LYS A 67 -27.54 -18.34 4.34
C LYS A 67 -27.51 -17.08 3.47
N ASP A 68 -26.40 -16.83 2.79
CA ASP A 68 -26.16 -15.57 2.09
C ASP A 68 -26.79 -15.60 0.69
N PRO A 69 -27.82 -14.78 0.41
CA PRO A 69 -28.50 -14.80 -0.89
C PRO A 69 -27.60 -14.43 -2.06
N GLU A 70 -26.51 -13.70 -1.80
CA GLU A 70 -25.52 -13.29 -2.81
C GLU A 70 -24.76 -14.49 -3.41
N ASP A 71 -24.61 -15.58 -2.67
CA ASP A 71 -23.99 -16.82 -3.16
C ASP A 71 -24.81 -17.49 -4.28
N PHE A 72 -26.08 -17.11 -4.43
CA PHE A 72 -26.97 -17.57 -5.50
C PHE A 72 -26.98 -16.63 -6.72
N ASN A 73 -26.39 -15.42 -6.61
CA ASN A 73 -26.27 -14.46 -7.71
C ASN A 73 -24.96 -14.70 -8.49
N LEU A 74 -24.76 -15.93 -8.95
CA LEU A 74 -23.57 -16.33 -9.70
C LEU A 74 -23.76 -15.99 -11.18
N TYR A 75 -22.96 -15.04 -11.67
CA TYR A 75 -22.91 -14.69 -13.08
C TYR A 75 -21.73 -15.39 -13.75
N THR A 76 -21.96 -15.88 -14.97
CA THR A 76 -20.90 -16.43 -15.81
C THR A 76 -20.67 -15.50 -16.99
N THR A 77 -19.40 -15.32 -17.34
CA THR A 77 -19.00 -14.51 -18.48
C THR A 77 -18.72 -15.42 -19.67
N SER A 78 -19.29 -15.10 -20.83
CA SER A 78 -18.96 -15.73 -22.11
C SER A 78 -18.61 -14.64 -23.10
N MET A 79 -17.54 -14.82 -23.87
CA MET A 79 -17.05 -13.82 -24.81
C MET A 79 -16.90 -14.42 -26.20
N GLN A 80 -17.21 -13.61 -27.20
CA GLN A 80 -17.00 -13.92 -28.61
C GLN A 80 -16.25 -12.76 -29.25
N SER A 81 -15.34 -13.08 -30.17
CA SER A 81 -14.59 -12.10 -30.95
C SER A 81 -15.23 -11.98 -32.33
N THR A 82 -15.22 -10.78 -32.89
CA THR A 82 -15.69 -10.52 -34.27
C THR A 82 -14.62 -10.84 -35.32
N GLY A 83 -13.38 -11.17 -34.91
CA GLY A 83 -12.27 -11.48 -35.81
C GLY A 83 -11.69 -12.88 -35.58
N ASP A 84 -10.59 -13.19 -36.28
CA ASP A 84 -9.97 -14.53 -36.30
C ASP A 84 -9.25 -14.90 -34.99
N THR A 85 -8.98 -13.91 -34.12
CA THR A 85 -8.35 -14.15 -32.82
C THR A 85 -9.40 -14.49 -31.77
N SER A 86 -9.16 -15.57 -31.01
CA SER A 86 -10.03 -15.94 -29.88
C SER A 86 -10.18 -14.78 -28.90
N ALA A 87 -11.42 -14.53 -28.43
CA ALA A 87 -11.70 -13.49 -27.45
C ALA A 87 -10.86 -13.66 -26.17
N SER A 88 -10.63 -14.91 -25.75
CA SER A 88 -9.83 -15.26 -24.57
C SER A 88 -8.35 -14.85 -24.68
N SER A 89 -7.84 -14.65 -25.91
CA SER A 89 -6.48 -14.18 -26.13
C SER A 89 -6.36 -12.65 -26.10
N LEU A 90 -7.49 -11.94 -26.16
CA LEU A 90 -7.53 -10.47 -26.18
C LEU A 90 -7.93 -9.90 -24.83
N LEU A 91 -8.88 -10.53 -24.14
CA LEU A 91 -9.43 -10.06 -22.89
C LEU A 91 -9.86 -11.25 -22.02
N SER A 92 -9.75 -11.09 -20.71
CA SER A 92 -10.43 -11.94 -19.73
C SER A 92 -11.44 -11.09 -18.96
N ALA A 93 -12.60 -11.66 -18.65
CA ALA A 93 -13.64 -11.00 -17.88
C ALA A 93 -14.07 -11.91 -16.74
N THR A 94 -14.36 -11.33 -15.60
CA THR A 94 -14.99 -12.00 -14.45
C THR A 94 -16.17 -11.16 -13.99
N ALA A 95 -17.20 -11.78 -13.43
CA ALA A 95 -18.39 -11.08 -12.95
C ALA A 95 -18.50 -11.24 -11.43
N SER A 96 -18.66 -10.12 -10.72
CA SER A 96 -18.98 -10.10 -9.28
C SER A 96 -20.46 -10.44 -9.04
N SER A 97 -20.84 -10.72 -7.78
CA SER A 97 -22.24 -10.94 -7.37
C SER A 97 -23.17 -9.73 -7.59
N THR A 98 -22.59 -8.56 -7.85
CA THR A 98 -23.27 -7.29 -8.14
C THR A 98 -23.30 -6.93 -9.62
N ALA A 99 -22.76 -7.79 -10.49
CA ALA A 99 -22.71 -7.53 -11.92
C ALA A 99 -24.12 -7.47 -12.52
N SER A 100 -24.33 -6.55 -13.46
CA SER A 100 -25.59 -6.47 -14.21
C SER A 100 -25.57 -7.47 -15.38
N PRO A 101 -26.60 -8.34 -15.50
CA PRO A 101 -26.71 -9.23 -16.65
C PRO A 101 -26.90 -8.43 -17.95
N GLY A 102 -26.11 -8.75 -18.97
CA GLY A 102 -26.24 -8.09 -20.27
C GLY A 102 -25.19 -8.52 -21.27
N THR A 103 -25.39 -8.07 -22.51
CA THR A 103 -24.40 -8.20 -23.58
C THR A 103 -23.66 -6.88 -23.74
N TYR A 104 -22.34 -6.94 -23.67
CA TYR A 104 -21.47 -5.78 -23.80
C TYR A 104 -20.61 -5.91 -25.05
N THR A 105 -20.61 -4.88 -25.90
CA THR A 105 -19.70 -4.80 -27.05
C THR A 105 -18.47 -3.99 -26.63
N ILE A 106 -17.30 -4.62 -26.64
CA ILE A 106 -16.04 -4.02 -26.22
C ILE A 106 -15.15 -3.86 -27.45
N GLN A 107 -14.60 -2.67 -27.64
CA GLN A 107 -13.58 -2.39 -28.65
C GLN A 107 -12.27 -2.04 -27.95
N ILE A 108 -11.22 -2.80 -28.23
CA ILE A 108 -9.88 -2.55 -27.68
C ILE A 108 -9.13 -1.68 -28.68
N SER A 109 -8.94 -0.40 -28.34
CA SER A 109 -8.18 0.54 -29.19
C SER A 109 -6.68 0.50 -28.90
N SER A 110 -6.31 0.42 -27.62
CA SER A 110 -4.93 0.42 -27.15
C SER A 110 -4.87 -0.21 -25.76
N ILE A 111 -3.73 -0.78 -25.40
CA ILE A 111 -3.46 -1.28 -24.06
C ILE A 111 -2.86 -0.18 -23.19
N ALA A 112 -3.17 -0.19 -21.89
CA ALA A 112 -2.41 0.62 -20.95
C ALA A 112 -0.96 0.10 -20.90
N THR A 113 0.00 1.00 -20.97
CA THR A 113 1.43 0.69 -20.88
C THR A 113 2.04 1.45 -19.72
N ALA A 114 3.04 0.86 -19.07
CA ALA A 114 3.84 1.54 -18.06
C ALA A 114 4.79 2.54 -18.72
N GLN A 115 4.88 3.76 -18.19
CA GLN A 115 5.86 4.74 -18.64
C GLN A 115 7.27 4.27 -18.30
N LYS A 116 8.20 4.51 -19.24
CA LYS A 116 9.63 4.27 -19.06
C LYS A 116 10.42 5.52 -19.45
N LEU A 117 11.30 5.96 -18.57
CA LEU A 117 12.17 7.11 -18.79
C LEU A 117 13.62 6.66 -18.74
N SER A 118 14.41 7.07 -19.73
CA SER A 118 15.85 6.83 -19.76
C SER A 118 16.57 8.12 -19.41
N SER A 119 17.58 8.03 -18.55
CA SER A 119 18.51 9.13 -18.35
C SER A 119 19.37 9.37 -19.60
N SER A 120 20.10 10.47 -19.57
CA SER A 120 21.31 10.70 -20.34
C SER A 120 22.39 9.65 -20.05
N SER A 121 23.42 9.61 -20.89
CA SER A 121 24.51 8.63 -20.79
C SER A 121 25.51 9.01 -19.71
N PHE A 122 25.87 8.05 -18.86
CA PHE A 122 26.94 8.16 -17.87
C PHE A 122 28.12 7.26 -18.24
N ALA A 123 29.34 7.78 -18.04
CA ALA A 123 30.57 7.07 -18.39
C ALA A 123 30.96 5.95 -17.42
N SER A 124 30.45 5.98 -16.18
CA SER A 124 30.78 5.04 -15.11
C SER A 124 29.57 4.80 -14.21
N LEU A 125 29.47 3.58 -13.68
CA LEU A 125 28.47 3.20 -12.67
C LEU A 125 28.83 3.71 -11.28
N ASP A 126 30.13 3.86 -11.02
CA ASP A 126 30.70 3.95 -9.66
C ASP A 126 31.44 5.28 -9.41
N ASN A 127 31.50 6.17 -10.40
CA ASN A 127 32.01 7.51 -10.19
C ASN A 127 30.94 8.36 -9.51
N ALA A 128 31.39 9.26 -8.63
CA ALA A 128 30.54 10.28 -8.05
C ALA A 128 29.91 11.16 -9.14
N LEU A 129 28.62 11.44 -9.01
CA LEU A 129 27.84 12.26 -9.93
C LEU A 129 28.26 13.73 -9.88
N GLY A 130 28.69 14.22 -8.71
CA GLY A 130 29.13 15.60 -8.49
C GLY A 130 28.00 16.54 -8.07
N ALA A 131 28.36 17.80 -7.82
CA ALA A 131 27.48 18.80 -7.21
C ALA A 131 26.23 19.14 -8.04
N SER A 132 26.28 18.99 -9.37
CA SER A 132 25.12 19.24 -10.25
C SER A 132 23.96 18.25 -10.06
N TYR A 133 24.17 17.18 -9.30
CA TYR A 133 23.14 16.20 -8.95
C TYR A 133 22.82 16.20 -7.45
N GLU A 134 23.38 17.13 -6.68
CA GLU A 134 23.19 17.17 -5.23
C GLU A 134 21.89 17.89 -4.86
N GLY A 135 21.02 17.22 -4.11
CA GLY A 135 19.75 17.74 -3.64
C GLY A 135 18.66 16.67 -3.57
N ASP A 136 17.44 17.08 -3.28
CA ASP A 136 16.28 16.19 -3.30
C ASP A 136 15.55 16.27 -4.64
N ILE A 137 15.02 15.12 -5.07
CA ILE A 137 14.01 15.00 -6.12
C ILE A 137 12.78 14.32 -5.54
N LEU A 138 11.61 14.61 -6.10
CA LEU A 138 10.38 13.89 -5.79
C LEU A 138 10.06 12.94 -6.94
N ILE A 139 9.80 11.69 -6.59
CA ILE A 139 9.24 10.68 -7.50
C ILE A 139 7.88 10.28 -6.93
N ASN A 140 6.81 10.61 -7.67
CA ASN A 140 5.42 10.42 -7.22
C ASN A 140 5.18 10.98 -5.80
N GLY A 141 5.75 12.16 -5.50
CA GLY A 141 5.61 12.84 -4.21
C GLY A 141 6.48 12.30 -3.08
N VAL A 142 7.34 11.30 -3.33
CA VAL A 142 8.28 10.76 -2.34
C VAL A 142 9.67 11.34 -2.57
N ALA A 143 10.26 11.93 -1.53
CA ALA A 143 11.58 12.54 -1.59
C ALA A 143 12.71 11.51 -1.65
N ILE A 144 13.67 11.79 -2.53
CA ILE A 144 14.89 11.00 -2.71
C ILE A 144 16.07 11.96 -2.68
N HIS A 145 16.89 11.82 -1.64
CA HIS A 145 18.10 12.62 -1.49
C HIS A 145 19.26 12.05 -2.32
N VAL A 146 19.75 12.83 -3.27
CA VAL A 146 20.95 12.55 -4.05
C VAL A 146 22.10 13.40 -3.51
N ALA A 147 23.19 12.77 -3.10
CA ALA A 147 24.40 13.44 -2.64
C ALA A 147 25.41 13.60 -3.79
N ALA A 148 26.26 14.62 -3.76
CA ALA A 148 27.32 14.79 -4.78
C ALA A 148 28.25 13.57 -4.89
N THR A 149 28.42 12.81 -3.80
CA THR A 149 29.24 11.59 -3.75
C THR A 149 28.52 10.34 -4.23
N ASP A 150 27.21 10.42 -4.47
CA ASP A 150 26.45 9.29 -4.98
C ASP A 150 26.93 8.90 -6.37
N THR A 151 26.79 7.62 -6.67
CA THR A 151 27.04 7.01 -7.96
C THR A 151 25.72 6.63 -8.63
N LEU A 152 25.74 6.32 -9.93
CA LEU A 152 24.54 5.85 -10.65
C LEU A 152 23.92 4.61 -9.98
N THR A 153 24.78 3.69 -9.51
CA THR A 153 24.37 2.51 -8.73
C THR A 153 23.64 2.91 -7.45
N SER A 154 24.18 3.87 -6.69
CA SER A 154 23.55 4.29 -5.43
C SER A 154 22.22 5.02 -5.64
N VAL A 155 22.08 5.82 -6.71
CA VAL A 155 20.81 6.49 -7.03
C VAL A 155 19.73 5.47 -7.40
N ARG A 156 20.07 4.46 -8.22
CA ARG A 156 19.17 3.33 -8.49
C ARG A 156 18.70 2.67 -7.18
N ASP A 157 19.64 2.38 -6.29
CA ASP A 157 19.35 1.69 -5.03
C ASP A 157 18.49 2.54 -4.09
N LYS A 158 18.72 3.86 -4.04
CA LYS A 158 17.90 4.81 -3.29
C LYS A 158 16.47 4.87 -3.82
N ILE A 159 16.28 4.93 -5.14
CA ILE A 159 14.94 4.92 -5.76
C ILE A 159 14.21 3.61 -5.44
N ASN A 160 14.87 2.46 -5.61
CA ASN A 160 14.27 1.17 -5.31
C ASN A 160 13.99 0.98 -3.81
N ALA A 161 14.84 1.51 -2.93
CA ALA A 161 14.61 1.49 -1.48
C ALA A 161 13.41 2.36 -1.09
N ALA A 162 13.25 3.54 -1.69
CA ALA A 162 12.07 4.38 -1.51
C ALA A 162 10.80 3.65 -1.99
N ASN A 163 10.87 2.93 -3.11
CA ASN A 163 9.75 2.14 -3.63
C ASN A 163 9.36 0.96 -2.72
N ALA A 164 10.29 0.42 -1.93
CA ALA A 164 10.00 -0.64 -0.96
C ALA A 164 9.57 -0.13 0.42
N GLY A 165 9.46 1.20 0.60
CA GLY A 165 9.17 1.86 1.87
C GLY A 165 7.69 1.85 2.27
N THR A 166 7.36 2.65 3.29
CA THR A 166 5.99 2.80 3.82
C THR A 166 5.09 3.65 2.92
N HIS A 167 5.68 4.45 2.04
CA HIS A 167 5.01 5.16 0.96
C HIS A 167 5.77 4.82 -0.33
N PRO A 168 5.39 3.73 -1.03
CA PRO A 168 6.09 3.30 -2.23
C PRO A 168 5.95 4.36 -3.32
N THR A 169 7.03 4.63 -4.04
CA THR A 169 7.03 5.54 -5.18
C THR A 169 6.22 4.99 -6.36
N GLY A 170 6.00 3.67 -6.44
CA GLY A 170 5.44 3.00 -7.61
C GLY A 170 6.38 3.02 -8.81
N VAL A 171 7.68 3.23 -8.59
CA VAL A 171 8.70 3.35 -9.64
C VAL A 171 9.90 2.47 -9.34
N THR A 172 10.21 1.59 -10.28
CA THR A 172 11.41 0.76 -10.25
C THR A 172 12.52 1.38 -11.10
N ALA A 173 13.71 1.53 -10.51
CA ALA A 173 14.92 1.96 -11.19
C ALA A 173 15.82 0.78 -11.56
N SER A 174 16.38 0.82 -12.78
CA SER A 174 17.37 -0.15 -13.26
C SER A 174 18.45 0.54 -14.07
N ILE A 175 19.62 -0.06 -14.21
CA ILE A 175 20.69 0.50 -15.04
C ILE A 175 20.90 -0.39 -16.25
N LEU A 176 20.88 0.23 -17.44
CA LEU A 176 21.18 -0.42 -18.70
C LEU A 176 22.56 0.01 -19.20
N ALA A 177 23.41 -0.95 -19.50
CA ALA A 177 24.64 -0.73 -20.24
C ALA A 177 24.34 -0.80 -21.75
N TYR A 178 24.34 0.35 -22.42
CA TYR A 178 24.05 0.44 -23.86
C TYR A 178 25.32 0.26 -24.72
N GLY A 179 26.50 0.41 -24.12
CA GLY A 179 27.79 0.23 -24.78
C GLY A 179 28.96 0.43 -23.81
N THR A 180 30.18 0.57 -24.37
CA THR A 180 31.37 0.91 -23.57
C THR A 180 31.21 2.32 -23.01
N ASN A 181 31.21 2.44 -21.68
CA ASN A 181 31.05 3.72 -20.97
C ASN A 181 29.75 4.46 -21.34
N ASP A 182 28.67 3.72 -21.67
CA ASP A 182 27.31 4.28 -21.83
C ASP A 182 26.38 3.50 -20.89
N PHE A 183 26.18 4.07 -19.70
CA PHE A 183 25.25 3.57 -18.70
C PHE A 183 24.07 4.53 -18.56
N ARG A 184 22.86 4.00 -18.55
CA ARG A 184 21.63 4.80 -18.42
C ARG A 184 20.76 4.27 -17.30
N LEU A 185 20.30 5.17 -16.46
CA LEU A 185 19.32 4.89 -15.43
C LEU A 185 17.93 4.92 -16.06
N ILE A 186 17.24 3.79 -15.97
CA ILE A 186 15.89 3.59 -16.50
C ILE A 186 14.92 3.57 -15.32
N LEU A 187 13.97 4.50 -15.34
CA LEU A 187 12.82 4.49 -14.45
C LEU A 187 11.66 3.80 -15.16
N THR A 188 10.98 2.89 -14.49
CA THR A 188 9.78 2.21 -14.98
C THR A 188 8.68 2.35 -13.96
N SER A 189 7.51 2.85 -14.39
CA SER A 189 6.30 2.82 -13.58
C SER A 189 5.91 1.37 -13.32
N ASP A 190 5.61 1.03 -12.07
CA ASP A 190 5.15 -0.31 -11.71
C ASP A 190 3.71 -0.54 -12.20
N GLU A 191 2.93 0.54 -12.30
CA GLU A 191 1.58 0.54 -12.84
C GLU A 191 1.52 1.00 -14.29
N THR A 192 0.53 0.48 -15.03
CA THR A 192 0.21 0.96 -16.38
C THR A 192 -0.84 2.05 -16.34
N GLY A 193 -0.77 3.05 -17.21
CA GLY A 193 -1.80 4.09 -17.27
C GLY A 193 -1.25 5.42 -17.76
N ALA A 194 -2.14 6.41 -17.84
CA ALA A 194 -1.80 7.75 -18.30
C ALA A 194 -1.07 8.60 -17.24
N GLU A 195 -1.26 8.31 -15.95
CA GLU A 195 -0.60 9.03 -14.84
C GLU A 195 0.93 8.93 -14.93
N GLY A 196 1.45 7.73 -15.22
CA GLY A 196 2.88 7.52 -15.43
C GLY A 196 3.74 7.79 -14.19
N ILE A 197 4.84 8.51 -14.38
CA ILE A 197 5.84 8.85 -13.37
C ILE A 197 5.85 10.37 -13.18
N GLY A 198 5.42 10.82 -12.00
CA GLY A 198 5.58 12.18 -11.54
C GLY A 198 7.01 12.44 -11.08
N LEU A 199 7.60 13.51 -11.62
CA LEU A 199 8.97 13.94 -11.37
C LEU A 199 8.97 15.43 -11.04
N GLN A 200 9.55 15.82 -9.90
CA GLN A 200 9.72 17.24 -9.53
C GLN A 200 11.09 17.48 -8.89
N ASN A 201 11.75 18.57 -9.27
CA ASN A 201 12.91 19.02 -8.51
C ASN A 201 12.45 19.51 -7.13
N ALA A 202 13.10 19.01 -6.08
CA ALA A 202 12.89 19.46 -4.70
C ALA A 202 14.19 20.03 -4.10
N SER A 203 14.98 20.65 -4.97
CA SER A 203 16.21 21.38 -4.63
C SER A 203 16.38 22.59 -5.54
N SER A 204 17.34 23.45 -5.25
CA SER A 204 17.69 24.57 -6.14
C SER A 204 18.36 24.14 -7.44
N GLU A 205 18.79 22.88 -7.54
CA GLU A 205 19.38 22.30 -8.74
C GLU A 205 18.30 21.58 -9.56
N ASP A 206 18.41 21.68 -10.89
CA ASP A 206 17.54 21.02 -11.87
C ASP A 206 17.98 19.57 -12.12
N ILE A 207 18.02 18.78 -11.04
CA ILE A 207 18.56 17.41 -11.03
C ILE A 207 17.86 16.52 -12.06
N ILE A 208 16.55 16.67 -12.23
CA ILE A 208 15.75 15.85 -13.16
C ILE A 208 16.12 16.12 -14.62
N GLN A 209 16.38 17.38 -14.95
CA GLN A 209 16.87 17.83 -16.25
C GLN A 209 18.34 17.43 -16.43
N ALA A 210 19.15 17.45 -15.37
CA ALA A 210 20.53 16.96 -15.39
C ALA A 210 20.60 15.45 -15.72
N PHE A 211 19.70 14.65 -15.15
CA PHE A 211 19.50 13.26 -15.56
C PHE A 211 18.92 13.12 -16.97
N GLY A 212 18.32 14.17 -17.54
CA GLY A 212 17.73 14.16 -18.87
C GLY A 212 16.36 13.48 -18.93
N TRP A 213 15.65 13.35 -17.80
CA TRP A 213 14.31 12.79 -17.76
C TRP A 213 13.22 13.79 -18.17
N LYS A 214 13.51 15.08 -18.03
CA LYS A 214 12.63 16.20 -18.37
C LYS A 214 13.38 17.18 -19.26
N ASP A 215 12.67 17.84 -20.16
CA ASP A 215 13.21 18.99 -20.90
C ASP A 215 13.22 20.26 -20.03
N THR A 216 13.70 21.38 -20.59
CA THR A 216 13.82 22.65 -19.84
C THR A 216 12.56 23.50 -19.88
N SER A 217 11.43 22.96 -20.37
CA SER A 217 10.17 23.70 -20.44
C SER A 217 9.46 23.58 -19.10
N GLU A 218 9.04 24.71 -18.54
CA GLU A 218 8.12 24.74 -17.42
C GLU A 218 6.68 24.89 -17.90
N ASN A 219 5.80 24.07 -17.35
CA ASN A 219 4.37 24.12 -17.56
C ASN A 219 3.65 24.11 -16.22
N ILE A 220 2.43 24.63 -16.19
CA ILE A 220 1.55 24.45 -15.02
C ILE A 220 1.16 22.98 -14.93
N LYS A 221 1.40 22.36 -13.78
CA LYS A 221 1.04 20.96 -13.51
C LYS A 221 -0.46 20.79 -13.29
N ASN A 222 -1.04 21.60 -12.40
CA ASN A 222 -2.43 21.49 -11.98
C ASN A 222 -3.22 22.79 -12.29
N PRO A 223 -3.59 23.06 -13.55
CA PRO A 223 -4.32 24.28 -13.91
C PRO A 223 -5.81 24.20 -13.51
N ILE A 224 -6.36 25.33 -13.06
CA ILE A 224 -7.81 25.54 -12.90
C ILE A 224 -8.26 26.72 -13.77
N THR A 225 -9.58 26.90 -13.96
CA THR A 225 -10.14 27.86 -14.94
C THR A 225 -9.52 29.25 -14.91
N ASN A 226 -9.21 29.79 -13.72
CA ASN A 226 -8.57 31.08 -13.54
C ASN A 226 -7.44 31.02 -12.49
N GLY A 227 -6.64 29.95 -12.48
CA GLY A 227 -5.65 29.78 -11.43
C GLY A 227 -4.85 28.49 -11.56
N VAL A 228 -4.19 28.14 -10.46
CA VAL A 228 -3.40 26.90 -10.32
C VAL A 228 -3.61 26.29 -8.94
N GLN A 229 -3.30 25.01 -8.84
CA GLN A 229 -3.26 24.26 -7.60
C GLN A 229 -1.88 23.63 -7.39
N SER A 230 -1.52 23.42 -6.14
CA SER A 230 -0.40 22.57 -5.75
C SER A 230 -0.78 21.09 -5.88
N ASP A 231 0.20 20.22 -5.66
CA ASP A 231 -0.09 18.83 -5.29
C ASP A 231 -0.85 18.77 -3.95
N SER A 232 -1.37 17.58 -3.62
CA SER A 232 -2.08 17.37 -2.37
C SER A 232 -1.14 17.00 -1.24
N PHE A 233 -1.38 17.53 -0.04
CA PHE A 233 -0.59 17.32 1.17
C PHE A 233 -1.44 16.75 2.31
N SER A 234 -0.81 16.08 3.27
CA SER A 234 -1.50 15.48 4.43
C SER A 234 -1.82 16.47 5.55
N SER A 235 -1.22 17.68 5.55
CA SER A 235 -1.51 18.76 6.50
C SER A 235 -1.37 20.12 5.82
N SER A 236 -2.15 21.11 6.26
CA SER A 236 -1.97 22.51 5.85
C SER A 236 -1.06 23.31 6.80
N THR A 237 -0.82 22.82 8.01
CA THR A 237 -0.15 23.56 9.10
C THR A 237 1.26 23.06 9.42
N GLN A 238 1.65 21.91 8.87
CA GLN A 238 3.02 21.41 8.97
C GLN A 238 3.88 22.02 7.86
N ASP A 239 5.15 22.30 8.16
CA ASP A 239 6.10 22.80 7.17
C ASP A 239 6.29 21.82 5.99
N ILE A 240 6.51 22.37 4.80
CA ILE A 240 6.63 21.59 3.56
C ILE A 240 7.79 20.60 3.61
N LYS A 241 8.92 20.98 4.22
CA LYS A 241 10.06 20.08 4.45
C LYS A 241 9.65 18.78 5.12
N SER A 242 8.95 18.88 6.25
CA SER A 242 8.56 17.72 7.04
C SER A 242 7.45 16.92 6.36
N LEU A 243 6.56 17.58 5.61
CA LEU A 243 5.50 16.93 4.84
C LEU A 243 6.04 16.04 3.72
N LEU A 244 7.04 16.54 3.00
CA LEU A 244 7.65 15.83 1.88
C LEU A 244 8.86 14.98 2.29
N GLY A 245 9.38 15.15 3.51
CA GLY A 245 10.56 14.44 3.99
C GLY A 245 11.86 14.92 3.34
N LEU A 246 11.96 16.22 2.99
CA LEU A 246 13.11 16.77 2.29
C LEU A 246 14.34 16.85 3.20
N SER A 247 15.52 16.56 2.65
CA SER A 247 16.81 16.63 3.35
C SER A 247 17.44 18.02 3.22
N SER A 248 17.33 18.58 2.02
CA SER A 248 17.63 19.95 1.60
C SER A 248 16.31 20.70 1.36
N THR A 249 16.32 22.02 1.47
CA THR A 249 15.10 22.82 1.26
C THR A 249 15.42 24.11 0.56
N GLN A 250 14.52 24.55 -0.30
CA GLN A 250 14.67 25.82 -0.99
C GLN A 250 14.07 26.97 -0.19
N THR A 251 14.78 28.08 -0.20
CA THR A 251 14.31 29.38 0.26
C THR A 251 14.61 30.38 -0.85
N GLY A 252 13.61 31.14 -1.28
CA GLY A 252 13.76 32.00 -2.45
C GLY A 252 12.56 32.90 -2.70
N THR A 253 12.65 33.69 -3.76
CA THR A 253 11.56 34.56 -4.21
C THR A 253 10.95 33.94 -5.47
N ILE A 254 9.66 33.62 -5.40
CA ILE A 254 8.85 33.32 -6.57
C ILE A 254 8.25 34.62 -7.11
N GLN A 255 7.87 34.64 -8.38
CA GLN A 255 7.13 35.76 -8.95
C GLN A 255 5.78 35.29 -9.49
N ILE A 256 4.73 36.04 -9.20
CA ILE A 256 3.37 35.79 -9.67
C ILE A 256 2.93 36.98 -10.52
N LEU A 257 2.42 36.71 -11.72
CA LEU A 257 1.88 37.73 -12.62
C LEU A 257 0.56 38.27 -12.05
N ASP A 258 0.47 39.57 -11.84
CA ASP A 258 -0.76 40.23 -11.43
C ASP A 258 -1.73 40.45 -12.60
N GLY A 259 -2.95 40.91 -12.28
CA GLY A 259 -3.99 41.20 -13.27
C GLY A 259 -3.67 42.36 -14.23
N ASP A 260 -2.63 43.14 -13.95
CA ASP A 260 -2.14 44.24 -14.78
C ASP A 260 -0.96 43.82 -15.69
N GLY A 261 -0.50 42.56 -15.58
CA GLY A 261 0.58 41.99 -16.38
C GLY A 261 1.98 42.26 -15.82
N VAL A 262 2.11 42.53 -14.52
CA VAL A 262 3.38 42.76 -13.83
C VAL A 262 3.68 41.61 -12.87
N TYR A 263 4.93 41.15 -12.86
CA TYR A 263 5.39 40.12 -11.93
C TYR A 263 5.67 40.72 -10.56
N GLN A 264 5.05 40.15 -9.54
CA GLN A 264 5.18 40.54 -8.14
C GLN A 264 5.89 39.47 -7.33
N ASP A 265 6.82 39.89 -6.48
CA ASP A 265 7.69 39.02 -5.70
C ASP A 265 6.99 38.48 -4.44
N VAL A 266 7.15 37.19 -4.16
CA VAL A 266 6.76 36.53 -2.91
C VAL A 266 7.91 35.67 -2.41
N THR A 267 8.42 35.95 -1.21
CA THR A 267 9.46 35.12 -0.60
C THR A 267 8.85 33.92 0.11
N ILE A 268 9.33 32.72 -0.22
CA ILE A 268 8.89 31.45 0.37
C ILE A 268 10.11 30.71 0.93
N ASP A 269 9.92 30.09 2.09
CA ASP A 269 10.92 29.24 2.75
C ASP A 269 10.30 27.87 3.06
N LEU A 270 10.57 26.87 2.23
CA LEU A 270 9.99 25.53 2.40
C LEU A 270 10.50 24.81 3.66
N SER A 271 11.54 25.33 4.31
CA SER A 271 12.06 24.79 5.56
C SER A 271 11.20 25.12 6.77
N THR A 272 10.40 26.17 6.70
CA THR A 272 9.60 26.68 7.83
C THR A 272 8.15 26.96 7.48
N ASP A 273 7.84 27.26 6.22
CA ASP A 273 6.49 27.60 5.79
C ASP A 273 5.63 26.34 5.61
N SER A 274 4.40 26.40 6.11
CA SER A 274 3.32 25.49 5.75
C SER A 274 2.48 26.01 4.56
N LEU A 275 1.50 25.25 4.08
CA LEU A 275 0.54 25.75 3.09
C LEU A 275 -0.23 26.99 3.58
N GLU A 276 -0.60 27.03 4.86
CA GLU A 276 -1.24 28.19 5.49
C GLU A 276 -0.32 29.43 5.52
N ASP A 277 0.97 29.24 5.76
CA ASP A 277 1.96 30.32 5.73
C ASP A 277 2.15 30.84 4.31
N ILE A 278 2.33 29.95 3.33
CA ILE A 278 2.48 30.31 1.91
C ILE A 278 1.24 31.07 1.42
N LYS A 279 0.03 30.55 1.72
CA LYS A 279 -1.23 31.23 1.44
C LYS A 279 -1.24 32.66 2.02
N THR A 280 -0.82 32.80 3.28
CA THR A 280 -0.78 34.09 3.97
C THR A 280 0.23 35.04 3.33
N LYS A 281 1.41 34.57 2.94
CA LYS A 281 2.43 35.36 2.26
C LYS A 281 1.95 35.87 0.90
N ILE A 282 1.30 35.01 0.10
CA ILE A 282 0.73 35.41 -1.19
C ILE A 282 -0.37 36.46 -1.00
N ASN A 283 -1.29 36.26 -0.05
CA ASN A 283 -2.39 37.21 0.19
C ASN A 283 -1.93 38.55 0.80
N ASN A 284 -0.80 38.57 1.50
CA ASN A 284 -0.21 39.79 2.04
C ASN A 284 0.64 40.54 1.00
N ALA A 285 1.09 39.87 -0.06
CA ALA A 285 1.78 40.51 -1.17
C ALA A 285 0.77 41.36 -1.97
N PRO A 286 1.15 42.57 -2.42
CA PRO A 286 0.26 43.46 -3.15
C PRO A 286 0.15 43.02 -4.63
N ILE A 287 -0.48 41.85 -4.87
CA ILE A 287 -0.65 41.24 -6.19
C ILE A 287 -2.10 41.48 -6.64
N ALA A 288 -2.31 42.43 -7.54
CA ALA A 288 -3.64 42.81 -7.96
C ALA A 288 -4.37 41.63 -8.62
N GLY A 289 -5.58 41.32 -8.16
CA GLY A 289 -6.43 40.29 -8.75
C GLY A 289 -6.09 38.85 -8.38
N VAL A 290 -5.06 38.62 -7.56
CA VAL A 290 -4.63 37.29 -7.13
C VAL A 290 -5.07 37.02 -5.69
N SER A 291 -5.52 35.79 -5.41
CA SER A 291 -5.81 35.33 -4.06
C SER A 291 -5.42 33.88 -3.86
N ALA A 292 -4.84 33.55 -2.71
CA ALA A 292 -4.51 32.19 -2.33
C ALA A 292 -5.49 31.65 -1.27
N SER A 293 -5.83 30.37 -1.37
CA SER A 293 -6.62 29.64 -0.38
C SER A 293 -6.08 28.22 -0.19
N VAL A 294 -6.41 27.60 0.95
CA VAL A 294 -6.17 26.15 1.14
C VAL A 294 -7.51 25.45 1.03
N VAL A 295 -7.62 24.57 0.04
CA VAL A 295 -8.82 23.77 -0.22
C VAL A 295 -8.58 22.32 0.23
N THR A 296 -9.65 21.65 0.63
CA THR A 296 -9.59 20.24 1.04
C THR A 296 -10.07 19.33 -0.08
N ALA A 297 -9.33 18.25 -0.32
CA ALA A 297 -9.76 17.13 -1.14
C ALA A 297 -9.96 15.90 -0.25
N ASP A 298 -10.98 15.10 -0.56
CA ASP A 298 -11.25 13.84 0.14
C ASP A 298 -10.80 12.69 -0.76
N ASP A 299 -9.88 11.86 -0.25
CA ASP A 299 -9.39 10.65 -0.93
C ASP A 299 -10.00 9.38 -0.32
N GLY A 300 -11.22 9.50 0.23
CA GLY A 300 -11.99 8.41 0.81
C GLY A 300 -11.66 8.14 2.29
N ASP A 301 -10.37 7.98 2.62
CA ASP A 301 -9.94 7.64 3.99
C ASP A 301 -9.20 8.77 4.72
N ASN A 302 -8.73 9.80 4.01
CA ASN A 302 -7.97 10.91 4.60
C ASN A 302 -8.31 12.26 3.95
N THR A 303 -8.43 13.29 4.78
CA THR A 303 -8.49 14.68 4.30
C THR A 303 -7.13 15.12 3.79
N ARG A 304 -7.08 15.62 2.56
CA ARG A 304 -5.89 16.17 1.90
C ARG A 304 -6.06 17.68 1.72
N TYR A 305 -4.95 18.41 1.70
CA TYR A 305 -4.92 19.86 1.60
C TYR A 305 -4.17 20.29 0.35
N ILE A 306 -4.71 21.27 -0.37
CA ILE A 306 -4.15 21.78 -1.62
C ILE A 306 -4.10 23.30 -1.50
N LEU A 307 -2.95 23.90 -1.82
CA LEU A 307 -2.86 25.34 -2.02
C LEU A 307 -3.44 25.69 -3.39
N GLN A 308 -4.44 26.54 -3.41
CA GLN A 308 -5.06 27.07 -4.62
C GLN A 308 -4.71 28.55 -4.76
N ILE A 309 -4.22 28.95 -5.92
CA ILE A 309 -3.94 30.34 -6.27
C ILE A 309 -4.87 30.71 -7.42
N ASP A 310 -5.83 31.59 -7.15
CA ASP A 310 -6.75 32.16 -8.12
C ASP A 310 -6.24 33.50 -8.64
N GLY A 311 -6.56 33.83 -9.88
CA GLY A 311 -6.27 35.12 -10.51
C GLY A 311 -4.96 35.19 -11.30
N SER A 312 -4.15 34.13 -11.32
CA SER A 312 -2.92 34.10 -12.12
C SER A 312 -2.58 32.71 -12.66
N GLN A 313 -1.99 32.71 -13.84
CA GLN A 313 -1.34 31.55 -14.48
C GLN A 313 0.08 31.89 -14.96
N GLY A 314 0.60 33.07 -14.60
CA GLY A 314 1.97 33.49 -14.94
C GLY A 314 2.85 33.37 -13.70
N PHE A 315 3.86 32.50 -13.76
CA PHE A 315 4.77 32.25 -12.65
C PHE A 315 6.21 32.24 -13.15
N ASN A 316 7.12 32.80 -12.34
CA ASN A 316 8.55 32.56 -12.49
C ASN A 316 9.08 31.98 -11.18
N ASP A 317 9.85 30.90 -11.28
CA ASP A 317 10.43 30.22 -10.14
C ASP A 317 11.89 29.86 -10.45
N SER A 318 12.82 30.57 -9.82
CA SER A 318 14.25 30.34 -10.03
C SER A 318 14.86 29.35 -9.03
N SER A 319 14.05 28.81 -8.11
CA SER A 319 14.51 27.96 -7.03
C SER A 319 13.68 26.67 -6.91
N ASN A 320 12.91 26.32 -7.94
CA ASN A 320 12.05 25.14 -8.01
C ASN A 320 11.07 25.02 -6.83
N ILE A 321 10.71 26.12 -6.16
CA ILE A 321 9.76 26.15 -5.04
C ILE A 321 8.36 25.75 -5.51
N LEU A 322 7.89 26.33 -6.61
CA LEU A 322 6.60 26.02 -7.23
C LEU A 322 6.61 24.64 -7.88
N GLU A 323 7.74 24.18 -8.42
CA GLU A 323 7.89 22.80 -8.88
C GLU A 323 7.80 21.80 -7.71
N THR A 324 8.46 22.10 -6.58
CA THR A 324 8.40 21.27 -5.36
C THR A 324 6.99 21.18 -4.79
N LEU A 325 6.23 22.27 -4.87
CA LEU A 325 4.82 22.31 -4.47
C LEU A 325 3.90 21.60 -5.48
N GLY A 326 4.40 21.21 -6.66
CA GLY A 326 3.58 20.63 -7.72
C GLY A 326 2.65 21.64 -8.40
N ILE A 327 3.00 22.92 -8.38
CA ILE A 327 2.30 23.96 -9.17
C ILE A 327 2.86 23.97 -10.60
N LEU A 328 4.19 23.85 -10.72
CA LEU A 328 4.91 23.75 -11.99
C LEU A 328 5.46 22.33 -12.21
N GLN A 329 5.72 21.98 -13.47
CA GLN A 329 6.38 20.76 -13.90
C GLN A 329 7.03 20.90 -15.26
#